data_AF-A0A918GX81-F1
#
_entry.id   AF-A0A918GX81-F1
#
_cell.length_a   1.000
_cell.length_b   1.000
_cell.length_c   1.000
_cell.angle_alpha   90.00
_cell.angle_beta   90.00
_cell.angle_gamma   90.00
#
_symmetry.space_group_name_H-M   'P 1'
#
loop_
_entity.id
_entity.type
_entity.pdbx_description
1 polymer ?
#
loop_
_entity_poly.entity_id
_entity_poly.type
_entity_poly.pdbx_seq_one_letter_code
_entity_poly.pdbx_strand_id
1 'polypeptide(L)'
;MDAHNLCQTPTTYRLLRLEYLVGLLVAAGFFLAHLDEVRWWVALLLFAHIDLIGYLPGALAHRRSPDGRIPRVYYVLYNTMHSLLTQALVVGAWMWLVGPEWALLVVPIHLFGDRGLFGNFVKPFTVAFEPRPHPAVQSALADFATVPWHAWPPAEPGRDGQRMAAGRGPEHGLVP
;
A
#
# COMPACT_ATOMS: atom_id res chain seq x y z
N MET A 1 -2.18 0.33 0.27
CA MET A 1 -3.62 0.30 0.46
C MET A 1 -3.94 -0.92 1.29
N ASP A 2 -4.99 -0.84 2.07
CA ASP A 2 -5.53 -2.01 2.76
C ASP A 2 -6.82 -2.48 2.05
N ALA A 3 -7.33 -3.64 2.43
CA ALA A 3 -8.51 -4.22 1.80
C ALA A 3 -9.80 -3.38 1.92
N HIS A 4 -9.85 -2.40 2.83
CA HIS A 4 -10.99 -1.51 3.00
C HIS A 4 -10.82 -0.18 2.25
N ASN A 5 -9.61 0.36 2.20
CA ASN A 5 -9.32 1.66 1.62
C ASN A 5 -8.59 1.49 0.29
N LEU A 6 -9.34 1.17 -0.77
CA LEU A 6 -8.83 0.97 -2.13
C LEU A 6 -8.86 2.28 -2.94
N CYS A 7 -7.89 2.49 -3.83
CA CYS A 7 -7.95 3.49 -4.91
C CYS A 7 -8.01 2.78 -6.27
N GLN A 8 -8.49 1.55 -6.27
CA GLN A 8 -8.62 0.67 -7.43
C GLN A 8 -10.06 0.18 -7.47
N THR A 9 -10.54 -0.16 -8.67
CA THR A 9 -11.83 -0.83 -8.79
C THR A 9 -11.73 -2.24 -8.20
N PRO A 10 -12.85 -2.84 -7.77
CA PRO A 10 -12.83 -4.21 -7.26
C PRO A 10 -12.19 -5.21 -8.22
N THR A 11 -12.38 -5.04 -9.53
CA THR A 11 -11.80 -5.91 -10.56
C THR A 11 -10.30 -5.74 -10.67
N THR A 12 -9.78 -4.51 -10.80
CA THR A 12 -8.33 -4.29 -10.93
C THR A 12 -7.58 -4.68 -9.66
N TYR A 13 -8.20 -4.48 -8.50
CA TYR A 13 -7.66 -4.96 -7.23
C TYR A 13 -7.57 -6.49 -7.15
N ARG A 14 -8.61 -7.22 -7.59
CA ARG A 14 -8.57 -8.70 -7.64
C ARG A 14 -7.52 -9.22 -8.60
N LEU A 15 -7.38 -8.59 -9.77
CA LEU A 15 -6.35 -8.94 -10.75
C LEU A 15 -4.95 -8.73 -10.17
N LEU A 16 -4.72 -7.59 -9.50
CA LEU A 16 -3.45 -7.33 -8.82
C LEU A 16 -3.16 -8.39 -7.75
N ARG A 17 -4.15 -8.77 -6.94
CA ARG A 17 -3.98 -9.84 -5.94
C ARG A 17 -3.66 -11.18 -6.59
N LEU A 18 -4.23 -11.49 -7.75
CA LEU A 18 -3.96 -12.72 -8.48
C LEU A 18 -2.50 -12.80 -8.94
N GLU A 19 -1.91 -11.69 -9.40
CA GLU A 19 -0.47 -11.65 -9.75
C GLU A 19 0.40 -12.05 -8.55
N TYR A 20 0.12 -11.50 -7.37
CA TYR A 20 0.83 -11.87 -6.15
C TYR A 20 0.53 -13.30 -5.70
N LEU A 21 -0.69 -13.80 -5.91
CA LEU A 21 -1.02 -15.19 -5.62
C LEU A 21 -0.22 -16.17 -6.48
N VAL A 22 -0.02 -15.86 -7.77
CA VAL A 22 0.84 -16.67 -8.65
C VAL A 22 2.28 -16.66 -8.14
N GLY A 23 2.81 -15.48 -7.79
CA GLY A 23 4.14 -15.37 -7.19
C GLY A 23 4.28 -16.18 -5.90
N LEU A 24 3.26 -16.14 -5.04
CA LEU A 24 3.19 -16.94 -3.81
C LEU A 24 3.24 -18.44 -4.11
N LEU A 25 2.42 -18.91 -5.05
CA LEU A 25 2.36 -20.34 -5.41
C LEU A 25 3.69 -20.84 -5.96
N VAL A 26 4.38 -20.04 -6.79
CA VAL A 26 5.70 -20.38 -7.31
C VAL A 26 6.72 -20.44 -6.18
N ALA A 27 6.82 -19.41 -5.34
CA ALA A 27 7.78 -19.37 -4.24
C ALA A 27 7.53 -20.49 -3.21
N ALA A 28 6.26 -20.72 -2.85
CA ALA A 28 5.86 -21.79 -1.95
C ALA A 28 6.14 -23.16 -2.57
N GLY A 29 5.87 -23.36 -3.87
CA GLY A 29 6.16 -24.60 -4.57
C GLY A 29 7.64 -24.97 -4.51
N PHE A 30 8.54 -24.02 -4.80
CA PHE A 30 9.98 -24.24 -4.69
C PHE A 30 10.43 -24.49 -3.25
N PHE A 31 9.89 -23.74 -2.29
CA PHE A 31 10.21 -23.93 -0.87
C PHE A 31 9.78 -25.32 -0.36
N LEU A 32 8.58 -25.77 -0.75
CA LEU A 32 8.05 -27.09 -0.39
C LEU A 32 8.83 -28.23 -1.06
N ALA A 33 9.33 -28.02 -2.27
CA ALA A 33 10.12 -29.02 -3.00
C ALA A 33 11.52 -29.25 -2.40
N HIS A 34 12.01 -28.35 -1.53
CA HIS A 34 13.36 -28.40 -0.96
C HIS A 34 13.35 -28.25 0.57
N LEU A 35 12.30 -28.72 1.25
CA LEU A 35 12.13 -28.54 2.71
C LEU A 35 13.27 -29.13 3.55
N ASP A 36 13.88 -30.20 3.06
CA ASP A 36 15.02 -30.87 3.67
C ASP A 36 16.33 -30.05 3.55
N GLU A 37 16.41 -29.16 2.57
CA GLU A 37 17.54 -28.25 2.37
C GLU A 37 17.34 -26.89 3.07
N VAL A 38 16.13 -26.62 3.58
CA VAL A 38 15.82 -25.36 4.25
C VAL A 38 16.49 -25.29 5.62
N ARG A 39 17.32 -24.25 5.80
CA ARG A 39 17.81 -23.84 7.12
C ARG A 39 16.68 -23.16 7.90
N TRP A 40 15.92 -23.95 8.63
CA TRP A 40 14.71 -23.52 9.34
C TRP A 40 14.88 -22.31 10.25
N TRP A 41 16.00 -22.21 10.97
CA TRP A 41 16.24 -21.03 11.82
C TRP A 41 16.36 -19.75 10.99
N VAL A 42 17.02 -19.79 9.83
CA VAL A 42 17.13 -18.66 8.90
C VAL A 42 15.75 -18.32 8.37
N ALA A 43 15.01 -19.34 7.93
CA ALA A 43 13.67 -19.18 7.41
C ALA A 43 12.73 -18.50 8.44
N LEU A 44 12.75 -18.95 9.70
CA LEU A 44 11.96 -18.36 10.77
C LEU A 44 12.35 -16.90 11.06
N LEU A 45 13.65 -16.59 11.14
CA LEU A 45 14.10 -15.22 11.35
C LEU A 45 13.73 -14.31 10.18
N LEU A 46 13.94 -14.77 8.94
CA LEU A 46 13.61 -14.02 7.73
C LEU A 46 12.11 -13.83 7.55
N PHE A 47 11.28 -14.77 7.99
CA PHE A 47 9.84 -14.57 8.00
C PHE A 47 9.43 -13.59 9.11
N ALA A 48 9.88 -13.82 10.35
CA ALA A 48 9.42 -13.06 11.50
C ALA A 48 9.91 -11.60 11.53
N HIS A 49 11.13 -11.32 11.05
CA HIS A 49 11.70 -9.97 11.19
C HIS A 49 10.91 -8.89 10.43
N ILE A 50 10.24 -9.26 9.33
CA ILE A 50 9.41 -8.36 8.52
C ILE A 50 8.30 -7.75 9.39
N ASP A 51 7.57 -8.60 10.12
CA ASP A 51 6.48 -8.17 10.97
C ASP A 51 6.94 -7.67 12.32
N LEU A 52 7.99 -8.27 12.89
CA LEU A 52 8.52 -7.87 14.19
C LEU A 52 9.01 -6.42 14.20
N ILE A 53 9.60 -5.97 13.08
CA ILE A 53 10.06 -4.59 12.91
C ILE A 53 8.95 -3.74 12.26
N GLY A 54 8.27 -4.27 11.26
CA GLY A 54 7.35 -3.50 10.41
C GLY A 54 5.95 -3.32 10.99
N TYR A 55 5.32 -4.41 11.43
CA TYR A 55 3.89 -4.43 11.75
C TYR A 55 3.62 -4.37 13.25
N LEU A 56 4.23 -5.27 14.03
CA LEU A 56 3.93 -5.47 15.45
C LEU A 56 4.07 -4.20 16.29
N PRO A 57 5.11 -3.34 16.12
CA PRO A 57 5.22 -2.12 16.91
C PRO A 57 4.05 -1.16 16.68
N GLY A 58 3.62 -1.01 15.42
CA GLY A 58 2.49 -0.15 15.06
C GLY A 58 1.15 -0.72 15.52
N ALA A 59 0.95 -2.02 15.36
CA ALA A 59 -0.28 -2.70 15.81
C ALA A 59 -0.44 -2.59 17.32
N LEU A 60 0.66 -2.76 18.06
CA LEU A 60 0.69 -2.63 19.50
C LEU A 60 0.43 -1.20 19.96
N ALA A 61 1.05 -0.21 19.32
CA ALA A 61 0.79 1.20 19.59
C ALA A 61 -0.68 1.57 19.30
N HIS A 62 -1.24 1.05 18.20
CA HIS A 62 -2.63 1.30 17.82
C HIS A 62 -3.61 0.70 18.81
N ARG A 63 -3.37 -0.55 19.26
CA ARG A 63 -4.21 -1.21 20.28
C ARG A 63 -4.20 -0.49 21.64
N ARG A 64 -3.11 0.19 21.98
CA ARG A 64 -2.98 0.98 23.21
C ARG A 64 -3.49 2.41 23.09
N SER A 65 -3.72 2.88 21.87
CA SER A 65 -4.17 4.23 21.62
C SER A 65 -5.68 4.36 21.87
N PRO A 66 -6.14 5.30 22.70
CA PRO A 66 -7.58 5.49 22.98
C PRO A 66 -8.40 5.84 21.73
N ASP A 67 -7.80 6.55 20.77
CA ASP A 67 -8.45 7.03 19.55
C ASP A 67 -7.89 6.37 18.28
N GLY A 68 -6.96 5.41 18.41
CA GLY A 68 -6.31 4.72 17.30
C GLY A 68 -5.29 5.56 16.53
N ARG A 69 -5.01 6.80 16.96
CA ARG A 69 -3.97 7.63 16.33
C ARG A 69 -2.61 7.17 16.82
N ILE A 70 -1.68 6.95 15.88
CA ILE A 70 -0.30 6.58 16.19
C ILE A 70 0.69 7.43 15.37
N PRO A 71 1.93 7.63 15.87
CA PRO A 71 2.98 8.30 15.14
C PRO A 71 3.25 7.71 13.74
N ARG A 72 3.58 8.60 12.79
CA ARG A 72 3.88 8.22 11.39
C ARG A 72 5.06 7.26 11.25
N VAL A 73 5.96 7.20 12.23
CA VAL A 73 7.11 6.28 12.21
C VAL A 73 6.68 4.82 12.04
N TYR A 74 5.54 4.42 12.62
CA TYR A 74 5.03 3.04 12.47
C TYR A 74 4.58 2.72 11.04
N TYR A 75 4.07 3.71 10.32
CA TYR A 75 3.75 3.56 8.89
C TYR A 75 5.02 3.44 8.05
N VAL A 76 6.05 4.22 8.39
CA VAL A 76 7.37 4.12 7.73
C VAL A 76 7.97 2.74 7.96
N LEU A 77 8.02 2.26 9.21
CA LEU A 77 8.51 0.92 9.55
C LEU A 77 7.77 -0.16 8.78
N TYR A 78 6.44 -0.13 8.78
CA TYR A 78 5.63 -1.08 8.01
C TYR A 78 5.99 -1.04 6.52
N ASN A 79 5.97 0.16 5.91
CA ASN A 79 6.20 0.32 4.47
C ASN A 79 7.62 -0.06 4.05
N THR A 80 8.62 0.24 4.87
CA THR A 80 10.01 -0.15 4.62
C THR A 80 10.15 -1.66 4.70
N MET A 81 9.66 -2.30 5.77
CA MET A 81 9.82 -3.75 5.93
C MET A 81 8.98 -4.56 4.93
N HIS A 82 7.81 -4.04 4.54
CA HIS A 82 6.94 -4.66 3.54
C HIS A 82 7.24 -4.22 2.10
N SER A 83 8.31 -3.46 1.88
CA SER A 83 8.73 -3.06 0.53
C SER A 83 9.43 -4.21 -0.18
N LEU A 84 8.98 -4.54 -1.40
CA LEU A 84 9.68 -5.49 -2.26
C LEU A 84 11.11 -5.05 -2.54
N LEU A 85 11.35 -3.74 -2.69
CA LEU A 85 12.68 -3.20 -2.94
C LEU A 85 13.60 -3.46 -1.75
N THR A 86 13.14 -3.14 -0.54
CA THR A 86 13.93 -3.37 0.68
C THR A 86 14.24 -4.85 0.86
N GLN A 87 13.25 -5.71 0.67
CA GLN A 87 13.46 -7.15 0.81
C GLN A 87 14.31 -7.76 -0.31
N ALA A 88 14.23 -7.24 -1.54
CA ALA A 88 15.14 -7.63 -2.61
C ALA A 88 16.60 -7.25 -2.30
N LEU A 89 16.83 -6.09 -1.66
CA LEU A 89 18.16 -5.70 -1.19
C LEU A 89 18.66 -6.62 -0.06
N VAL A 90 17.80 -6.99 0.88
CA VAL A 90 18.14 -7.93 1.96
C VAL A 90 18.51 -9.31 1.38
N VAL A 91 17.65 -9.87 0.52
CA VAL A 91 17.90 -11.17 -0.13
C VAL A 91 19.15 -11.10 -1.01
N GLY A 92 19.31 -10.05 -1.82
CA GLY A 92 20.47 -9.86 -2.68
C GLY A 92 21.77 -9.73 -1.89
N ALA A 93 21.78 -8.96 -0.80
CA ALA A 93 22.93 -8.86 0.09
C ALA A 93 23.26 -10.20 0.76
N TRP A 94 22.24 -10.96 1.17
CA TRP A 94 22.44 -12.30 1.72
C TRP A 94 23.05 -13.26 0.70
N MET A 95 22.48 -13.31 -0.51
CA MET A 95 23.02 -14.13 -1.60
C MET A 95 24.47 -13.77 -1.93
N TRP A 96 24.83 -12.50 -1.82
CA TRP A 96 26.21 -12.04 -2.06
C TRP A 96 27.19 -12.43 -0.95
N LEU A 97 26.78 -12.35 0.31
CA LEU A 97 27.67 -12.54 1.47
C LEU A 97 27.71 -14.00 1.97
N VAL A 98 26.60 -14.71 1.87
CA VAL A 98 26.41 -16.07 2.43
C VAL A 98 26.20 -17.10 1.34
N GLY A 99 25.61 -16.68 0.21
CA GLY A 99 25.22 -17.56 -0.89
C GLY A 99 23.70 -17.74 -0.99
N PRO A 100 23.21 -18.25 -2.13
CA PRO A 100 21.81 -18.58 -2.30
C PRO A 100 21.41 -19.77 -1.44
N GLU A 101 20.26 -19.69 -0.78
CA GLU A 101 19.67 -20.80 -0.02
C GLU A 101 18.14 -20.76 -0.07
N TRP A 102 17.50 -21.92 0.02
CA TRP A 102 16.04 -22.06 -0.07
C TRP A 102 15.29 -21.34 1.05
N ALA A 103 15.94 -21.13 2.21
CA ALA A 103 15.36 -20.37 3.31
C ALA A 103 14.99 -18.93 2.90
N LEU A 104 15.64 -18.35 1.89
CA LEU A 104 15.33 -17.00 1.39
C LEU A 104 13.94 -16.90 0.77
N LEU A 105 13.34 -18.01 0.30
CA LEU A 105 12.01 -18.01 -0.30
C LEU A 105 10.89 -17.65 0.68
N VAL A 106 11.11 -17.74 2.00
CA VAL A 106 10.12 -17.26 2.97
C VAL A 106 9.85 -15.76 2.86
N VAL A 107 10.82 -14.98 2.35
CA VAL A 107 10.67 -13.53 2.17
C VAL A 107 9.64 -13.20 1.09
N PRO A 108 9.74 -13.71 -0.16
CA PRO A 108 8.66 -13.55 -1.13
C PRO A 108 7.38 -14.26 -0.70
N ILE A 109 7.43 -15.42 -0.03
CA ILE A 109 6.21 -16.07 0.51
C ILE A 109 5.47 -15.13 1.46
N HIS A 110 6.15 -14.47 2.40
CA HIS A 110 5.55 -13.50 3.32
C HIS A 110 4.92 -12.33 2.57
N LEU A 111 5.70 -11.69 1.71
CA LEU A 111 5.28 -10.48 0.98
C LEU A 111 4.16 -10.75 -0.03
N PHE A 112 4.19 -11.88 -0.71
CA PHE A 112 3.18 -12.30 -1.67
C PHE A 112 1.95 -12.86 -0.97
N GLY A 113 2.12 -13.52 0.19
CA GLY A 113 1.03 -13.89 1.09
C GLY A 113 0.25 -12.68 1.54
N ASP A 114 0.93 -11.64 2.03
CA ASP A 114 0.29 -10.42 2.52
C ASP A 114 -0.55 -9.71 1.43
N ARG A 115 -0.02 -9.64 0.21
CA ARG A 115 -0.69 -8.99 -0.92
C ARG A 115 -1.75 -9.87 -1.58
N GLY A 116 -1.42 -11.14 -1.82
CA GLY A 116 -2.27 -12.09 -2.53
C GLY A 116 -3.44 -12.56 -1.67
N LEU A 117 -3.17 -13.00 -0.44
CA LEU A 117 -4.18 -13.60 0.46
C LEU A 117 -4.91 -12.55 1.31
N PHE A 118 -4.18 -11.62 1.92
CA PHE A 118 -4.78 -10.61 2.81
C PHE A 118 -5.13 -9.31 2.10
N GLY A 119 -4.49 -9.02 0.97
CA GLY A 119 -4.74 -7.78 0.24
C GLY A 119 -4.11 -6.55 0.91
N ASN A 120 -3.10 -6.75 1.74
CA ASN A 120 -2.36 -5.67 2.36
C ASN A 120 -1.22 -5.25 1.44
N PHE A 121 -1.19 -3.96 1.13
CA PHE A 121 -0.11 -3.31 0.38
C PHE A 121 0.48 -2.18 1.23
N VAL A 122 1.34 -1.35 0.62
CA VAL A 122 1.94 -0.18 1.29
C VAL A 122 0.90 0.66 2.03
N LYS A 123 1.04 0.79 3.33
CA LYS A 123 0.08 1.47 4.19
C LYS A 123 0.05 2.97 3.91
N PRO A 124 -1.11 3.55 3.52
CA PRO A 124 -1.22 4.97 3.27
C PRO A 124 -1.11 5.77 4.58
N PHE A 125 -0.43 6.91 4.55
CA PHE A 125 -0.28 7.80 5.72
C PHE A 125 -1.57 8.56 6.08
N THR A 126 -2.61 8.45 5.26
CA THR A 126 -3.88 9.20 5.38
C THR A 126 -5.01 8.38 6.01
N VAL A 127 -4.82 7.08 6.22
CA VAL A 127 -5.80 6.18 6.83
C VAL A 127 -5.30 5.62 8.15
N ALA A 128 -6.20 5.05 8.96
CA ALA A 128 -5.85 4.43 10.22
C ALA A 128 -4.81 3.30 10.03
N PHE A 129 -4.00 3.06 11.06
CA PHE A 129 -2.96 2.04 10.93
C PHE A 129 -3.59 0.66 10.80
N GLU A 130 -4.50 0.29 11.69
CA GLU A 130 -5.30 -0.91 11.48
C GLU A 130 -6.40 -0.64 10.43
N PRO A 131 -6.63 -1.56 9.48
CA PRO A 131 -7.58 -1.37 8.40
C PRO A 131 -8.98 -1.03 8.94
N ARG A 132 -9.46 0.18 8.62
CA ARG A 132 -10.83 0.64 8.90
C ARG A 132 -11.34 1.42 7.69
N PRO A 133 -12.58 1.22 7.24
CA PRO A 133 -13.16 2.00 6.15
C PRO A 133 -13.10 3.50 6.44
N HIS A 134 -12.40 4.24 5.59
CA HIS A 134 -12.35 5.70 5.66
C HIS A 134 -13.51 6.30 4.82
N PRO A 135 -14.42 7.10 5.40
CA PRO A 135 -15.62 7.58 4.71
C PRO A 135 -15.33 8.24 3.36
N ALA A 136 -14.33 9.12 3.30
CA ALA A 136 -13.96 9.81 2.06
C ALA A 136 -13.51 8.85 0.94
N VAL A 137 -12.87 7.72 1.28
CA VAL A 137 -12.45 6.72 0.29
C VAL A 137 -13.66 5.93 -0.19
N GLN A 138 -14.55 5.53 0.73
CA GLN A 138 -15.75 4.78 0.38
C GLN A 138 -16.68 5.58 -0.53
N SER A 139 -16.94 6.85 -0.21
CA SER A 139 -17.75 7.73 -1.05
C SER A 139 -17.15 7.90 -2.44
N ALA A 140 -15.85 8.18 -2.52
CA ALA A 140 -15.17 8.35 -3.81
C ALA A 140 -15.19 7.06 -4.65
N LEU A 141 -15.04 5.87 -4.04
CA LEU A 141 -15.14 4.60 -4.75
C LEU A 141 -16.54 4.32 -5.25
N ALA A 142 -17.56 4.62 -4.44
CA ALA A 142 -18.96 4.48 -4.83
C ALA A 142 -19.28 5.37 -6.02
N ASP A 143 -18.85 6.63 -5.99
CA ASP A 143 -19.02 7.57 -7.09
C ASP A 143 -18.26 7.08 -8.34
N PHE A 144 -16.98 6.72 -8.19
CA PHE A 144 -16.13 6.26 -9.29
C PHE A 144 -16.69 5.01 -9.99
N ALA A 145 -17.32 4.09 -9.26
CA ALA A 145 -17.95 2.90 -9.82
C ALA A 145 -19.11 3.21 -10.79
N THR A 146 -19.67 4.42 -10.73
CA THR A 146 -20.77 4.85 -11.61
C THR A 146 -20.30 5.62 -12.85
N VAL A 147 -19.05 6.10 -12.85
CA VAL A 147 -18.51 6.92 -13.95
C VAL A 147 -18.12 6.02 -15.13
N PRO A 148 -18.69 6.23 -16.33
CA PRO A 148 -18.26 5.48 -17.52
C PRO A 148 -16.80 5.79 -17.86
N TRP A 149 -16.02 4.78 -18.25
CA TRP A 149 -14.58 4.93 -18.54
C TRP A 149 -14.24 5.93 -19.66
N HIS A 150 -15.20 6.22 -20.54
CA HIS A 150 -15.06 7.17 -21.65
C HIS A 150 -15.61 8.56 -21.32
N ALA A 151 -16.25 8.73 -20.16
CA ALA A 151 -16.75 10.02 -19.72
C ALA A 151 -15.57 10.85 -19.22
N TRP A 152 -15.13 11.81 -20.04
CA TRP A 152 -14.23 12.86 -19.59
C TRP A 152 -15.02 13.82 -18.70
N PRO A 153 -14.53 14.18 -17.49
CA PRO A 153 -15.21 15.20 -16.70
C PRO A 153 -15.28 16.48 -17.54
N PRO A 154 -16.44 17.16 -17.64
CA PRO A 154 -16.50 18.45 -18.31
C PRO A 154 -15.43 19.35 -17.69
N ALA A 155 -14.68 20.08 -18.52
CA ALA A 155 -13.71 21.04 -18.02
C ALA A 155 -14.39 21.91 -16.96
N GLU A 156 -13.82 21.98 -15.75
CA GLU A 156 -14.39 22.84 -14.72
C GLU A 156 -14.57 24.24 -15.33
N PRO A 157 -15.76 24.86 -15.23
CA PRO A 157 -15.92 26.24 -15.64
C PRO A 157 -14.90 27.08 -14.86
N GLY A 158 -14.02 27.72 -15.62
CA GLY A 158 -12.67 28.07 -15.19
C GLY A 158 -12.56 28.85 -13.89
N ARG A 159 -11.49 28.54 -13.14
CA ARG A 159 -10.84 29.48 -12.21
C ARG A 159 -10.41 30.81 -12.88
N ASP A 160 -10.43 30.88 -14.21
CA ASP A 160 -10.14 32.11 -14.97
C ASP A 160 -11.28 33.15 -14.94
N GLY A 161 -12.52 32.74 -14.68
CA GLY A 161 -13.66 33.67 -14.57
C GLY A 161 -13.60 34.58 -13.34
N GLN A 162 -12.95 34.14 -12.25
CA GLN A 162 -12.79 34.94 -11.03
C GLN A 162 -11.65 35.97 -11.13
N ARG A 163 -10.69 35.81 -12.05
CA ARG A 163 -9.64 36.82 -12.29
C ARG A 163 -10.11 38.01 -13.12
N MET A 164 -11.10 37.83 -14.01
CA MET A 164 -11.64 38.95 -14.81
C MET A 164 -12.67 39.81 -14.06
N ALA A 165 -13.38 39.25 -13.07
CA ALA A 165 -14.34 40.00 -12.26
C ALA A 165 -13.68 40.98 -11.25
N ALA A 166 -12.42 40.76 -10.90
CA ALA A 166 -11.68 41.62 -9.95
C ALA A 166 -10.99 42.84 -10.62
N GLY A 167 -11.08 42.98 -11.95
CA GLY A 167 -10.33 43.98 -12.73
C GLY A 167 -11.11 45.20 -13.22
N ARG A 168 -12.42 45.30 -12.96
CA ARG A 168 -13.20 46.51 -13.31
C ARG A 168 -13.69 47.22 -12.06
N GLY A 169 -12.82 48.08 -11.52
CA GLY A 169 -13.23 49.14 -10.61
C GLY A 169 -14.08 50.21 -11.34
N PRO A 170 -14.86 51.02 -10.62
CA PRO A 170 -15.83 51.93 -11.23
C PRO A 170 -15.11 53.12 -11.87
N GLU A 171 -15.22 53.28 -13.19
CA GLU A 171 -14.84 54.55 -13.82
C GLU A 171 -15.92 55.59 -13.52
N HIS A 172 -15.52 56.57 -12.72
CA HIS A 172 -16.26 57.78 -12.41
C HIS A 172 -16.65 58.52 -13.68
N GLY A 173 -17.93 58.89 -13.77
CA GLY A 173 -18.43 59.77 -14.81
C GLY A 173 -17.80 61.16 -14.75
N LEU A 174 -17.57 61.73 -15.93
CA LEU A 174 -17.38 63.17 -16.12
C LEU A 174 -18.07 63.56 -17.43
N VAL A 175 -19.10 64.39 -17.28
CA VAL A 175 -19.76 65.22 -18.29
C VAL A 175 -18.84 66.43 -18.55
N PRO A 176 -18.73 66.92 -19.79
CA PRO A 176 -19.50 68.11 -20.18
C PRO A 176 -20.36 67.90 -21.43
#